data_AF-A0A3A4UDD3-F1
#
_entry.id   AF-A0A3A4UDD3-F1
#
_cell.length_a   1.000
_cell.length_b   1.000
_cell.length_c   1.000
_cell.angle_alpha   90.00
_cell.angle_beta   90.00
_cell.angle_gamma   90.00
#
_symmetry.space_group_name_H-M   'P 1'
#
loop_
_entity.id
_entity.type
_entity.pdbx_description
1 polymer ?
#
loop_
_entity_poly.entity_id
_entity_poly.type
_entity_poly.pdbx_seq_one_letter_code
_entity_poly.pdbx_strand_id
1 'polypeptide(L)'
;MDKNILGLSVRRIIISVLALGGIAIMAYLTYIHFAETRSFCDISETVSCDVVTTSIYSEIFGIPVSLLGLGYFFLILFWVLKDKSEAVFQKMFVVTLLVLIPSLYLSSLELFVIKAFCILCESSKILMIGILIITGVSMPERPTARLIAPLIIGGLLLSAITYFAQTGTSTKADYSEFVQCLNQKGVVYYKSVKCSNCKRQEKLLGPAYLQLNSVECHPEGPGGNPQLCLDKNVNKTPTFILEPEGEETKRLEGLQQLNNLADFANCPL
;
A
#
# COMPACT_ATOMS: atom_id res chain seq x y z
N MET A 1 46.35 9.49 -8.33
CA MET A 1 45.37 10.18 -7.46
C MET A 1 43.97 10.26 -8.06
N ASP A 2 43.78 10.25 -9.40
CA ASP A 2 42.46 10.46 -10.03
C ASP A 2 41.42 9.33 -9.95
N LYS A 3 41.83 8.05 -9.93
CA LYS A 3 40.86 6.93 -10.01
C LYS A 3 39.90 6.86 -8.82
N ASN A 4 40.35 7.27 -7.63
CA ASN A 4 39.51 7.27 -6.43
C ASN A 4 38.50 8.44 -6.41
N ILE A 5 38.89 9.61 -6.90
CA ILE A 5 38.00 10.80 -6.94
C ILE A 5 36.89 10.61 -7.98
N LEU A 6 37.24 10.06 -9.16
CA LEU A 6 36.27 9.73 -10.20
C LEU A 6 35.29 8.66 -9.70
N GLY A 7 35.78 7.62 -9.01
CA GLY A 7 34.94 6.58 -8.41
C GLY A 7 33.98 7.11 -7.36
N LEU A 8 34.43 8.02 -6.47
CA LEU A 8 33.58 8.60 -5.42
C LEU A 8 32.48 9.50 -5.99
N SER A 9 32.80 10.28 -7.02
CA SER A 9 31.85 11.15 -7.72
C SER A 9 30.77 10.34 -8.44
N VAL A 10 31.16 9.26 -9.12
CA VAL A 10 30.23 8.34 -9.78
C VAL A 10 29.29 7.68 -8.77
N ARG A 11 29.81 7.20 -7.63
CA ARG A 11 28.98 6.59 -6.56
C ARG A 11 27.93 7.57 -6.03
N ARG A 12 28.29 8.83 -5.81
CA ARG A 12 27.37 9.87 -5.38
C ARG A 12 26.27 10.13 -6.41
N ILE A 13 26.63 10.20 -7.70
CA ILE A 13 25.66 10.37 -8.79
C ILE A 13 24.67 9.20 -8.82
N ILE A 14 25.16 7.95 -8.75
CA ILE A 14 24.28 6.77 -8.73
C ILE A 14 23.34 6.84 -7.54
N ILE A 15 23.82 7.13 -6.33
CA ILE A 15 22.97 7.26 -5.16
C ILE A 15 21.94 8.38 -5.32
N SER A 16 22.31 9.53 -5.90
CA SER A 16 21.36 10.61 -6.19
C SER A 16 20.26 10.17 -7.15
N VAL A 17 20.60 9.42 -8.20
CA VAL A 17 19.61 8.88 -9.16
C VAL A 17 18.66 7.88 -8.48
N LEU A 18 19.20 6.95 -7.67
CA LEU A 18 18.40 6.00 -6.92
C LEU A 18 17.46 6.71 -5.93
N ALA A 19 17.96 7.75 -5.24
CA ALA A 19 17.16 8.54 -4.30
C ALA A 19 16.05 9.32 -5.00
N LEU A 20 16.32 9.93 -6.15
CA LEU A 20 15.30 10.60 -6.96
C LEU A 20 14.23 9.63 -7.47
N GLY A 21 14.62 8.44 -7.91
CA GLY A 21 13.68 7.37 -8.28
C GLY A 21 12.81 6.95 -7.09
N GLY A 22 13.42 6.81 -5.91
CA GLY A 22 12.71 6.50 -4.67
C GLY A 22 11.73 7.60 -4.25
N ILE A 23 12.11 8.88 -4.37
CA ILE A 23 11.23 10.03 -4.14
C ILE A 23 10.03 9.97 -5.09
N ALA A 24 10.25 9.74 -6.39
CA ALA A 24 9.17 9.67 -7.37
C ALA A 24 8.18 8.54 -7.05
N ILE A 25 8.68 7.35 -6.71
CA ILE A 25 7.86 6.19 -6.32
C ILE A 25 7.07 6.51 -5.05
N MET A 26 7.74 6.99 -4.00
CA MET A 26 7.09 7.25 -2.71
C MET A 26 6.10 8.40 -2.78
N ALA A 27 6.41 9.47 -3.51
CA ALA A 27 5.49 10.57 -3.73
C ALA A 27 4.22 10.10 -4.46
N TYR A 28 4.37 9.22 -5.46
CA TYR A 28 3.21 8.63 -6.14
C TYR A 28 2.40 7.73 -5.20
N LEU A 29 3.06 6.88 -4.40
CA LEU A 29 2.39 6.04 -3.39
C LEU A 29 1.67 6.88 -2.31
N THR A 30 2.25 8.01 -1.91
CA THR A 30 1.61 8.96 -0.99
C THR A 30 0.42 9.65 -1.66
N TYR A 31 0.54 10.04 -2.93
CA TYR A 31 -0.57 10.62 -3.68
C TYR A 31 -1.75 9.65 -3.77
N ILE A 32 -1.55 8.40 -4.18
CA ILE A 32 -2.66 7.45 -4.31
C ILE A 32 -3.29 7.10 -2.95
N HIS A 33 -2.49 7.08 -1.88
CA HIS A 33 -3.00 6.84 -0.52
C HIS A 33 -3.98 7.95 -0.10
N PHE A 34 -3.64 9.22 -0.33
CA PHE A 34 -4.50 10.35 0.06
C PHE A 34 -5.58 10.71 -0.95
N ALA A 35 -5.33 10.52 -2.25
CA ALA A 35 -6.29 10.83 -3.30
C ALA A 35 -7.35 9.72 -3.47
N GLU A 36 -7.14 8.56 -2.83
CA GLU A 36 -8.00 7.38 -2.92
C GLU A 36 -8.28 6.92 -4.36
N THR A 37 -7.37 7.24 -5.29
CA THR A 37 -7.49 6.93 -6.71
C THR A 37 -6.87 5.58 -7.07
N ARG A 38 -7.40 4.93 -8.12
CA ARG A 38 -6.80 3.70 -8.64
C ARG A 38 -5.36 3.93 -9.11
N SER A 39 -4.43 3.09 -8.68
CA SER A 39 -3.07 3.15 -9.19
C SER A 39 -2.95 2.50 -10.58
N PHE A 40 -1.96 2.93 -11.36
CA PHE A 40 -1.61 2.26 -12.62
C PHE A 40 -1.10 0.82 -12.42
N CYS A 41 -0.67 0.47 -11.20
CA CYS A 41 -0.18 -0.86 -10.83
C CYS A 41 -1.27 -1.77 -10.26
N ASP A 42 -2.55 -1.38 -10.37
CA ASP A 42 -3.69 -2.23 -10.05
C ASP A 42 -4.04 -3.18 -11.22
N ILE A 43 -3.21 -4.19 -11.44
CA ILE A 43 -3.32 -5.11 -12.59
C ILE A 43 -4.21 -6.30 -12.26
N SER A 44 -4.08 -6.84 -11.05
CA SER A 44 -4.82 -8.04 -10.63
C SER A 44 -5.00 -8.08 -9.12
N GLU A 45 -5.78 -9.05 -8.65
CA GLU A 45 -6.03 -9.31 -7.23
C GLU A 45 -4.75 -9.49 -6.41
N THR A 46 -3.75 -10.13 -7.01
CA THR A 46 -2.46 -10.47 -6.39
C THR A 46 -1.38 -9.45 -6.66
N VAL A 47 -1.57 -8.55 -7.62
CA VAL A 47 -0.61 -7.50 -8.00
C VAL A 47 -1.33 -6.17 -8.04
N SER A 48 -1.31 -5.47 -6.91
CA SER A 48 -1.98 -4.19 -6.73
C SER A 48 -1.35 -3.39 -5.62
N CYS A 49 -0.99 -2.16 -5.96
CA CYS A 49 -0.54 -1.19 -4.99
C CYS A 49 -1.70 -0.72 -4.11
N ASP A 50 -2.92 -0.60 -4.65
CA ASP A 50 -4.11 -0.05 -3.98
C ASP A 50 -4.43 -0.85 -2.71
N VAL A 51 -4.56 -2.18 -2.84
CA VAL A 51 -4.87 -3.06 -1.70
C VAL A 51 -3.82 -2.94 -0.60
N VAL A 52 -2.56 -2.77 -0.96
CA VAL A 52 -1.46 -2.64 0.00
C VAL A 52 -1.50 -1.25 0.65
N THR A 53 -1.68 -0.19 -0.12
CA THR A 53 -1.64 1.21 0.33
C THR A 53 -2.88 1.64 1.12
N THR A 54 -3.98 0.90 1.06
CA THR A 54 -5.18 1.14 1.87
C THR A 54 -5.38 0.09 2.96
N SER A 55 -4.40 -0.80 3.16
CA SER A 55 -4.44 -1.78 4.24
C SER A 55 -4.16 -1.13 5.60
N ILE A 56 -4.55 -1.79 6.69
CA ILE A 56 -4.19 -1.38 8.05
C ILE A 56 -2.67 -1.33 8.29
N TYR A 57 -1.89 -2.00 7.46
CA TYR A 57 -0.42 -2.02 7.54
C TYR A 57 0.23 -0.86 6.77
N SER A 58 -0.55 -0.05 6.06
CA SER A 58 -0.06 1.08 5.28
C SER A 58 0.22 2.33 6.13
N GLU A 59 -0.20 2.33 7.39
CA GLU A 59 0.01 3.42 8.33
C GLU A 59 0.73 2.93 9.60
N ILE A 60 1.50 3.82 10.22
CA ILE A 60 2.14 3.61 11.51
C ILE A 60 1.83 4.85 12.36
N PHE A 61 1.12 4.67 13.47
CA PHE A 61 0.62 5.79 14.30
C PHE A 61 -0.16 6.86 13.50
N GLY A 62 -0.92 6.44 12.49
CA GLY A 62 -1.67 7.34 11.58
C GLY A 62 -0.82 8.05 10.54
N ILE A 63 0.48 7.75 10.45
CA ILE A 63 1.37 8.28 9.42
C ILE A 63 1.54 7.23 8.32
N PRO A 64 1.26 7.57 7.04
CA PRO A 64 1.43 6.63 5.95
C PRO A 64 2.89 6.19 5.80
N VAL A 65 3.12 4.90 5.62
CA VAL A 65 4.44 4.31 5.38
C VAL A 65 5.09 4.91 4.13
N SER A 66 4.29 5.26 3.11
CA SER A 66 4.77 5.95 1.90
C SER A 66 5.41 7.31 2.22
N LEU A 67 4.86 8.05 3.19
CA LEU A 67 5.41 9.34 3.63
C LEU A 67 6.73 9.16 4.40
N LEU A 68 6.82 8.13 5.24
CA LEU A 68 8.08 7.79 5.92
C LEU A 68 9.17 7.38 4.92
N GLY A 69 8.82 6.58 3.91
CA GLY A 69 9.71 6.23 2.81
C GLY A 69 10.16 7.43 1.99
N LEU A 70 9.24 8.37 1.73
CA LEU A 70 9.55 9.64 1.06
C LEU A 70 10.57 10.44 1.87
N GLY A 71 10.36 10.57 3.18
CA GLY A 71 11.29 11.23 4.10
C GLY A 71 12.69 10.60 4.10
N TYR A 72 12.76 9.26 4.07
CA TYR A 72 14.02 8.53 3.93
C TYR A 72 14.76 8.90 2.64
N PHE A 73 14.12 8.85 1.47
CA PHE A 73 14.81 9.15 0.22
C PHE A 73 15.21 10.63 0.10
N PHE A 74 14.42 11.56 0.65
CA PHE A 74 14.82 12.97 0.76
C PHE A 74 16.04 13.14 1.66
N LEU A 75 16.11 12.44 2.79
CA LEU A 75 17.26 12.48 3.69
C LEU A 75 18.54 12.00 2.99
N ILE A 76 18.44 10.88 2.27
CA ILE A 76 19.54 10.33 1.46
C ILE A 76 20.00 11.34 0.40
N LEU A 77 19.05 11.93 -0.34
CA LEU A 77 19.35 12.93 -1.36
C LEU A 77 20.01 14.17 -0.75
N PHE A 78 19.50 14.64 0.39
CA PHE A 78 20.07 15.78 1.09
C PHE A 78 21.51 15.52 1.54
N TRP A 79 21.77 14.38 2.18
CA TRP A 79 23.12 14.01 2.64
C TRP A 79 24.10 13.84 1.50
N VAL A 80 23.74 13.14 0.42
CA VAL A 80 24.66 12.91 -0.71
C VAL A 80 25.04 14.23 -1.42
N LEU A 81 24.13 15.21 -1.45
CA LEU A 81 24.36 16.52 -2.07
C LEU A 81 25.15 17.47 -1.16
N LYS A 82 24.81 17.55 0.13
CA LYS A 82 25.36 18.55 1.07
C LYS A 82 26.61 18.08 1.81
N ASP A 83 26.66 16.84 2.27
CA ASP A 83 27.78 16.33 3.06
C ASP A 83 28.81 15.67 2.12
N LYS A 84 29.90 16.40 1.85
CA LYS A 84 31.00 15.94 0.99
C LYS A 84 32.00 15.03 1.73
N SER A 85 31.84 14.81 3.03
CA SER A 85 32.70 13.91 3.80
C SER A 85 32.53 12.46 3.37
N GLU A 86 33.57 11.63 3.55
CA GLU A 86 33.47 10.18 3.32
C GLU A 86 32.66 9.48 4.43
N ALA A 87 32.60 10.08 5.63
CA ALA A 87 31.79 9.59 6.74
C ALA A 87 30.27 9.60 6.45
N VAL A 88 29.82 10.38 5.45
CA VAL A 88 28.41 10.40 5.03
C VAL A 88 27.94 9.01 4.59
N PHE A 89 28.80 8.21 3.95
CA PHE A 89 28.45 6.87 3.49
C PHE A 89 28.11 5.95 4.67
N GLN A 90 28.79 6.11 5.81
CA GLN A 90 28.47 5.38 7.03
C GLN A 90 27.11 5.77 7.60
N LYS A 91 26.80 7.08 7.68
CA LYS A 91 25.47 7.55 8.13
C LYS A 91 24.35 6.99 7.26
N MET A 92 24.55 7.05 5.94
CA MET A 92 23.59 6.54 4.95
C MET A 92 23.43 5.03 5.05
N PHE A 93 24.51 4.28 5.22
CA PHE A 93 24.47 2.83 5.41
C PHE A 93 23.67 2.46 6.67
N VAL A 94 23.96 3.11 7.80
CA VAL A 94 23.30 2.87 9.09
C VAL A 94 21.80 3.12 9.00
N VAL A 95 21.38 4.28 8.50
CA VAL A 95 19.96 4.62 8.36
C VAL A 95 19.27 3.69 7.37
N THR A 96 19.90 3.40 6.23
CA THR A 96 19.32 2.49 5.23
C THR A 96 19.13 1.09 5.79
N LEU A 97 20.11 0.55 6.52
CA LEU A 97 20.00 -0.78 7.13
C LEU A 97 18.87 -0.82 8.17
N LEU A 98 18.78 0.21 9.01
CA LEU A 98 17.76 0.31 10.05
C LEU A 98 16.32 0.37 9.47
N VAL A 99 16.11 1.13 8.39
CA VAL A 99 14.79 1.32 7.77
C VAL A 99 14.43 0.16 6.82
N LEU A 100 15.41 -0.48 6.20
CA LEU A 100 15.17 -1.61 5.30
C LEU A 100 14.58 -2.82 6.03
N ILE A 101 14.95 -3.06 7.29
CA ILE A 101 14.48 -4.22 8.06
C ILE A 101 12.94 -4.18 8.28
N PRO A 102 12.34 -3.11 8.83
CA PRO A 102 10.88 -2.97 8.87
C PRO A 102 10.22 -3.04 7.49
N SER A 103 10.89 -2.52 6.44
CA SER A 103 10.37 -2.59 5.07
C SER A 103 10.27 -4.03 4.54
N LEU A 104 11.24 -4.90 4.88
CA LEU A 104 11.22 -6.33 4.55
C LEU A 104 10.16 -7.09 5.36
N TYR A 105 9.93 -6.68 6.61
CA TYR A 105 8.80 -7.19 7.39
C TYR A 105 7.46 -6.86 6.68
N LEU A 106 7.29 -5.64 6.17
CA LEU A 106 6.09 -5.29 5.40
C LEU A 106 5.95 -6.14 4.12
N SER A 107 7.05 -6.49 3.42
CA SER A 107 7.01 -7.47 2.32
C SER A 107 6.45 -8.82 2.76
N SER A 108 6.81 -9.29 3.96
CA SER A 108 6.28 -10.54 4.48
C SER A 108 4.76 -10.47 4.71
N LEU A 109 4.25 -9.33 5.18
CA LEU A 109 2.82 -9.12 5.34
C LEU A 109 2.09 -9.07 3.99
N GLU A 110 2.67 -8.41 2.99
CA GLU A 110 2.15 -8.37 1.61
C GLU A 110 1.89 -9.79 1.08
N LEU A 111 2.84 -10.71 1.28
CA LEU A 111 2.76 -12.09 0.79
C LEU A 111 1.86 -13.00 1.64
N PHE A 112 2.03 -12.98 2.97
CA PHE A 112 1.39 -13.97 3.85
C PHE A 112 0.02 -13.55 4.39
N VAL A 113 -0.19 -12.24 4.59
CA VAL A 113 -1.38 -11.70 5.26
C VAL A 113 -2.30 -10.97 4.29
N ILE A 114 -1.75 -9.98 3.55
CA ILE A 114 -2.52 -9.18 2.60
C ILE A 114 -2.85 -10.02 1.36
N LYS A 115 -1.92 -10.89 0.95
CA LYS A 115 -1.96 -11.71 -0.28
C LYS A 115 -2.04 -10.85 -1.55
N ALA A 116 -1.38 -9.69 -1.53
CA ALA A 116 -1.26 -8.77 -2.65
C ALA A 116 0.15 -8.18 -2.67
N PHE A 117 0.72 -8.07 -3.87
CA PHE A 117 2.08 -7.63 -4.13
C PHE A 117 2.07 -6.22 -4.70
N CYS A 118 2.76 -5.28 -4.04
CA CYS A 118 2.90 -3.92 -4.52
C CYS A 118 4.21 -3.73 -5.27
N ILE A 119 4.15 -3.67 -6.61
CA ILE A 119 5.34 -3.50 -7.47
C ILE A 119 6.13 -2.25 -7.09
N LEU A 120 5.46 -1.17 -6.70
CA LEU A 120 6.10 0.09 -6.34
C LEU A 120 6.82 0.02 -4.99
N CYS A 121 6.20 -0.58 -3.96
CA CYS A 121 6.85 -0.83 -2.68
C CYS A 121 8.11 -1.69 -2.87
N GLU A 122 8.01 -2.76 -3.65
CA GLU A 122 9.13 -3.67 -3.90
C GLU A 122 10.23 -3.02 -4.75
N SER A 123 9.85 -2.22 -5.75
CA SER A 123 10.80 -1.41 -6.52
C SER A 123 11.57 -0.45 -5.60
N SER A 124 10.91 0.19 -4.64
CA SER A 124 11.58 1.07 -3.68
C SER A 124 12.58 0.31 -2.78
N LYS A 125 12.26 -0.92 -2.37
CA LYS A 125 13.16 -1.79 -1.59
C LYS A 125 14.39 -2.15 -2.41
N ILE A 126 14.23 -2.42 -3.71
CA ILE A 126 15.37 -2.64 -4.63
C ILE A 126 16.27 -1.40 -4.69
N LEU A 127 15.71 -0.18 -4.77
CA LEU A 127 16.50 1.05 -4.73
C LEU A 127 17.24 1.22 -3.40
N MET A 128 16.59 0.93 -2.27
CA MET A 128 17.23 0.93 -0.94
C MET A 128 18.37 -0.06 -0.84
N ILE A 129 18.21 -1.29 -1.35
CA ILE A 129 19.27 -2.30 -1.41
C ILE A 129 20.44 -1.81 -2.25
N GLY A 130 20.18 -1.17 -3.39
CA GLY A 130 21.22 -0.53 -4.21
C GLY A 130 22.00 0.53 -3.44
N ILE A 131 21.31 1.42 -2.72
CA ILE A 131 21.94 2.43 -1.85
C ILE A 131 22.76 1.76 -0.75
N LEU A 132 22.25 0.72 -0.11
CA LEU A 132 22.94 -0.03 0.96
C LEU A 132 24.24 -0.66 0.45
N ILE A 133 24.21 -1.31 -0.72
CA ILE A 133 25.39 -1.93 -1.33
C ILE A 133 26.43 -0.86 -1.67
N ILE A 134 26.04 0.23 -2.34
CA ILE A 134 26.97 1.29 -2.75
C ILE A 134 27.60 1.96 -1.54
N THR A 135 26.80 2.29 -0.52
CA THR A 135 27.31 2.91 0.73
C THR A 135 28.21 1.95 1.50
N GLY A 136 27.89 0.65 1.55
CA GLY A 136 28.70 -0.38 2.19
C GLY A 136 30.09 -0.56 1.55
N VAL A 137 30.17 -0.55 0.21
CA VAL A 137 31.47 -0.63 -0.50
C VAL A 137 32.24 0.70 -0.55
N SER A 138 31.59 1.80 -0.15
CA SER A 138 32.17 3.15 -0.14
C SER A 138 32.61 3.63 1.23
N MET A 139 32.29 2.87 2.28
CA MET A 139 32.68 3.22 3.63
C MET A 139 34.20 3.06 3.81
N PRO A 140 34.88 4.04 4.43
CA PRO A 140 36.33 3.96 4.67
C PRO A 140 36.68 2.84 5.65
N GLU A 141 35.83 2.62 6.66
CA GLU A 141 35.94 1.49 7.58
C GLU A 141 34.94 0.39 7.17
N ARG A 142 35.39 -0.86 7.17
CA ARG A 142 34.48 -1.97 6.87
C ARG A 142 33.46 -2.13 7.99
N PRO A 143 32.19 -2.37 7.67
CA PRO A 143 31.16 -2.55 8.69
C PRO A 143 31.49 -3.81 9.50
N THR A 144 31.85 -3.61 10.76
CA THR A 144 32.15 -4.72 11.68
C THR A 144 30.85 -5.31 12.23
N ALA A 145 30.89 -6.58 12.64
CA ALA A 145 29.73 -7.23 13.28
C ALA A 145 29.23 -6.47 14.51
N ARG A 146 30.13 -5.75 15.21
CA ARG A 146 29.80 -4.87 16.34
C ARG A 146 28.91 -3.69 15.96
N LEU A 147 29.01 -3.19 14.72
CA LEU A 147 28.16 -2.12 14.20
C LEU A 147 26.84 -2.68 13.65
N ILE A 148 26.88 -3.81 12.94
CA ILE A 148 25.71 -4.39 12.25
C ILE A 148 24.72 -5.03 13.24
N ALA A 149 25.20 -5.82 14.20
CA ALA A 149 24.34 -6.57 15.12
C ALA A 149 23.31 -5.69 15.88
N PRO A 150 23.67 -4.56 16.50
CA PRO A 150 22.69 -3.71 17.17
C PRO A 150 21.70 -3.07 16.21
N LEU A 151 22.08 -2.80 14.95
CA LEU A 151 21.16 -2.26 13.94
C LEU A 151 20.14 -3.31 13.49
N ILE A 152 20.57 -4.57 13.35
CA ILE A 152 19.66 -5.68 13.06
C ILE A 152 18.68 -5.85 14.22
N ILE A 153 19.18 -5.92 15.46
CA ILE A 153 18.33 -6.04 16.64
C ILE A 153 17.36 -4.85 16.73
N GLY A 154 17.85 -3.62 16.55
CA GLY A 154 17.02 -2.42 16.53
C GLY A 154 15.95 -2.44 15.44
N GLY A 155 16.31 -2.84 14.22
CA GLY A 155 15.36 -2.98 13.11
C GLY A 155 14.30 -4.06 13.36
N LEU A 156 14.67 -5.19 13.96
CA LEU A 156 13.73 -6.24 14.35
C LEU A 156 12.79 -5.77 15.47
N LEU A 157 13.32 -5.06 16.48
CA LEU A 157 12.51 -4.45 17.54
C LEU A 157 11.54 -3.42 16.97
N LEU A 158 11.98 -2.56 16.04
CA LEU A 158 11.12 -1.62 15.33
C LEU A 158 10.01 -2.35 14.58
N SER A 159 10.33 -3.44 13.87
CA SER A 159 9.33 -4.24 13.14
C SER A 159 8.28 -4.83 14.07
N ALA A 160 8.70 -5.33 15.25
CA ALA A 160 7.78 -5.83 16.27
C ALA A 160 6.89 -4.71 16.82
N ILE A 161 7.47 -3.54 17.15
CA ILE A 161 6.73 -2.37 17.62
C ILE A 161 5.69 -1.93 16.58
N THR A 162 6.08 -1.83 15.30
CA THR A 162 5.16 -1.43 14.24
C THR A 162 4.03 -2.45 14.07
N TYR A 163 4.33 -3.75 14.12
CA TYR A 163 3.30 -4.80 14.09
C TYR A 163 2.28 -4.58 15.21
N PHE A 164 2.73 -4.44 16.46
CA PHE A 164 1.83 -4.21 17.59
C PHE A 164 1.09 -2.88 17.51
N ALA A 165 1.70 -1.82 16.98
CA ALA A 165 1.02 -0.54 16.77
C ALA A 165 -0.10 -0.66 15.72
N GLN A 166 0.12 -1.45 14.68
CA GLN A 166 -0.83 -1.66 13.59
C GLN A 166 -1.95 -2.64 13.97
N THR A 167 -1.63 -3.69 14.73
CA THR A 167 -2.60 -4.72 15.12
C THR A 167 -3.24 -4.47 16.49
N GLY A 168 -2.61 -3.68 17.35
CA GLY A 168 -3.02 -3.46 18.74
C GLY A 168 -4.32 -2.69 18.90
N THR A 169 -4.78 -2.01 17.86
CA THR A 169 -6.07 -1.30 17.78
C THR A 169 -7.09 -2.01 16.89
N SER A 170 -6.77 -3.18 16.34
CA SER A 170 -7.70 -3.96 15.49
C SER A 170 -8.74 -4.71 16.32
N THR A 171 -9.66 -3.99 16.96
CA THR A 171 -11.06 -4.44 16.85
C THR A 171 -11.38 -4.38 15.35
N LYS A 172 -11.64 -5.52 14.69
CA LYS A 172 -12.20 -5.49 13.34
C LYS A 172 -13.36 -4.49 13.38
N ALA A 173 -13.26 -3.40 12.63
CA ALA A 173 -14.34 -2.42 12.56
C ALA A 173 -15.61 -3.16 12.16
N ASP A 174 -16.64 -3.05 13.00
CA ASP A 174 -17.93 -3.70 12.76
C ASP A 174 -18.77 -2.79 11.87
N TYR A 175 -18.74 -3.07 10.57
CA TYR A 175 -19.50 -2.32 9.57
C TYR A 175 -20.95 -2.79 9.44
N SER A 176 -21.48 -3.56 10.41
CA SER A 176 -22.86 -4.05 10.36
C SER A 176 -23.88 -2.90 10.31
N GLU A 177 -23.70 -1.84 11.12
CA GLU A 177 -24.59 -0.66 11.09
C GLU A 177 -24.50 0.09 9.76
N PHE A 178 -23.28 0.25 9.23
CA PHE A 178 -23.03 0.87 7.94
C PHE A 178 -23.76 0.09 6.81
N VAL A 179 -23.58 -1.23 6.76
CA VAL A 179 -24.25 -2.09 5.75
C VAL A 179 -25.78 -2.06 5.90
N GLN A 180 -26.30 -2.02 7.13
CA GLN A 180 -27.73 -1.86 7.36
C GLN A 180 -28.25 -0.53 6.81
N CYS A 181 -27.52 0.56 7.00
CA CYS A 181 -27.87 1.84 6.39
C CYS A 181 -27.88 1.78 4.86
N LEU A 182 -26.85 1.18 4.25
CA LEU A 182 -26.78 0.98 2.79
C LEU A 182 -28.02 0.24 2.27
N ASN A 183 -28.41 -0.84 2.94
CA ASN A 183 -29.61 -1.60 2.59
C ASN A 183 -30.89 -0.77 2.74
N GLN A 184 -31.03 -0.01 3.82
CA GLN A 184 -32.21 0.86 4.06
C GLN A 184 -32.33 1.97 3.00
N LYS A 185 -31.19 2.47 2.49
CA LYS A 185 -31.16 3.44 1.40
C LYS A 185 -31.45 2.84 0.03
N GLY A 186 -31.52 1.51 -0.08
CA GLY A 186 -31.74 0.81 -1.35
C GLY A 186 -30.47 0.62 -2.18
N VAL A 187 -29.29 0.59 -1.54
CA VAL A 187 -28.05 0.25 -2.25
C VAL A 187 -28.04 -1.24 -2.55
N VAL A 188 -27.76 -1.59 -3.81
CA VAL A 188 -27.59 -2.96 -4.27
C VAL A 188 -26.20 -3.13 -4.88
N TYR A 189 -25.50 -4.15 -4.38
CA TYR A 189 -24.14 -4.51 -4.76
C TYR A 189 -24.15 -5.61 -5.82
N TYR A 190 -23.92 -5.22 -7.07
CA TYR A 190 -23.81 -6.13 -8.20
C TYR A 190 -22.38 -6.67 -8.28
N LYS A 191 -22.23 -7.98 -8.10
CA LYS A 191 -20.94 -8.65 -7.95
C LYS A 191 -20.82 -9.86 -8.86
N SER A 192 -19.62 -10.42 -8.94
CA SER A 192 -19.38 -11.67 -9.63
C SER A 192 -18.43 -12.57 -8.84
N VAL A 193 -18.71 -13.87 -8.79
CA VAL A 193 -17.80 -14.86 -8.16
C VAL A 193 -16.41 -14.90 -8.81
N LYS A 194 -16.32 -14.54 -10.10
CA LYS A 194 -15.06 -14.46 -10.86
C LYS A 194 -14.41 -13.07 -10.81
N CYS A 195 -15.06 -12.09 -10.17
CA CYS A 195 -14.59 -10.71 -10.14
C CYS A 195 -13.61 -10.48 -8.98
N SER A 196 -12.40 -10.08 -9.34
CA SER A 196 -11.33 -9.89 -8.37
C SER A 196 -11.57 -8.67 -7.45
N ASN A 197 -12.07 -7.59 -8.05
CA ASN A 197 -12.39 -6.38 -7.31
C ASN A 197 -13.59 -6.57 -6.36
N CYS A 198 -14.43 -7.56 -6.61
CA CYS A 198 -15.58 -7.88 -5.78
C CYS A 198 -15.12 -8.51 -4.46
N LYS A 199 -14.20 -9.48 -4.52
CA LYS A 199 -13.63 -10.09 -3.30
C LYS A 199 -12.83 -9.07 -2.47
N ARG A 200 -12.18 -8.11 -3.13
CA ARG A 200 -11.50 -7.00 -2.46
C ARG A 200 -12.47 -6.08 -1.73
N GLN A 201 -13.58 -5.72 -2.36
CA GLN A 201 -14.64 -4.93 -1.73
C GLN A 201 -15.19 -5.63 -0.49
N GLU A 202 -15.45 -6.94 -0.59
CA GLU A 202 -15.92 -7.78 0.51
C GLU A 202 -14.89 -7.83 1.66
N LYS A 203 -13.59 -7.82 1.34
CA LYS A 203 -12.52 -7.75 2.35
C LYS A 203 -12.51 -6.40 3.09
N LEU A 204 -12.79 -5.28 2.41
CA LEU A 204 -12.90 -3.95 3.05
C LEU A 204 -14.08 -3.90 4.03
N LEU A 205 -15.23 -4.44 3.63
CA LEU A 205 -16.44 -4.50 4.46
C LEU A 205 -16.36 -5.54 5.59
N GLY A 206 -15.37 -6.43 5.57
CA GLY A 206 -15.26 -7.52 6.53
C GLY A 206 -16.53 -8.38 6.56
N PRO A 207 -16.83 -9.10 7.66
CA PRO A 207 -17.99 -9.99 7.74
C PRO A 207 -19.35 -9.34 7.42
N ALA A 208 -19.46 -8.02 7.55
CA ALA A 208 -20.70 -7.28 7.28
C ALA A 208 -21.15 -7.37 5.81
N TYR A 209 -20.25 -7.64 4.85
CA TYR A 209 -20.62 -7.77 3.43
C TYR A 209 -21.70 -8.85 3.20
N LEU A 210 -21.76 -9.87 4.06
CA LEU A 210 -22.74 -10.96 3.95
C LEU A 210 -24.18 -10.47 4.15
N GLN A 211 -24.36 -9.32 4.81
CA GLN A 211 -25.65 -8.70 5.02
C GLN A 211 -25.99 -7.68 3.93
N LEU A 212 -25.04 -7.30 3.07
CA LEU A 212 -25.25 -6.31 2.03
C LEU A 212 -26.14 -6.89 0.91
N ASN A 213 -27.19 -6.16 0.57
CA ASN A 213 -28.06 -6.48 -0.56
C ASN A 213 -27.20 -6.61 -1.82
N SER A 214 -27.17 -7.80 -2.42
CA SER A 214 -26.28 -8.08 -3.54
C SER A 214 -26.92 -8.98 -4.59
N VAL A 215 -26.47 -8.80 -5.84
CA VAL A 215 -26.85 -9.59 -7.00
C VAL A 215 -25.60 -10.24 -7.58
N GLU A 216 -25.64 -11.56 -7.73
CA GLU A 216 -24.56 -12.33 -8.35
C GLU A 216 -24.77 -12.36 -9.87
N CYS A 217 -23.90 -11.67 -10.62
CA CYS A 217 -24.01 -11.53 -12.07
C CYS A 217 -23.40 -12.70 -12.86
N HIS A 218 -22.70 -13.64 -12.21
CA HIS A 218 -22.12 -14.79 -12.90
C HIS A 218 -22.99 -16.05 -12.71
N PRO A 219 -23.30 -16.82 -13.78
CA PRO A 219 -24.20 -17.98 -13.69
C PRO A 219 -23.68 -19.11 -12.79
N GLU A 220 -22.36 -19.29 -12.71
CA GLU A 220 -21.75 -20.26 -11.79
C GLU A 220 -21.68 -19.79 -10.32
N GLY A 221 -22.08 -18.54 -10.04
CA GLY A 221 -22.13 -18.00 -8.69
C GLY A 221 -23.38 -18.46 -7.93
N PRO A 222 -23.34 -18.55 -6.59
CA PRO A 222 -24.51 -18.90 -5.79
C PRO A 222 -25.67 -17.93 -6.03
N GLY A 223 -26.83 -18.45 -6.48
CA GLY A 223 -27.99 -17.61 -6.78
C GLY A 223 -27.81 -16.68 -7.99
N GLY A 224 -26.91 -17.03 -8.91
CA GLY A 224 -26.57 -16.21 -10.07
C GLY A 224 -27.78 -15.78 -10.91
N ASN A 225 -27.88 -14.48 -11.19
CA ASN A 225 -28.92 -13.86 -12.00
C ASN A 225 -28.29 -12.92 -13.05
N PRO A 226 -27.63 -13.48 -14.07
CA PRO A 226 -26.97 -12.69 -15.11
C PRO A 226 -27.97 -11.83 -15.90
N GLN A 227 -29.21 -12.28 -16.07
CA GLN A 227 -30.22 -11.54 -16.82
C GLN A 227 -30.58 -10.22 -16.12
N LEU A 228 -30.79 -10.23 -14.80
CA LEU A 228 -31.04 -9.01 -14.04
C LEU A 228 -29.88 -8.00 -14.19
N CYS A 229 -28.63 -8.48 -14.18
CA CYS A 229 -27.47 -7.62 -14.38
C CYS A 229 -27.45 -7.00 -15.78
N LEU A 230 -27.82 -7.76 -16.83
CA LEU A 230 -27.95 -7.24 -18.19
C LEU A 230 -29.08 -6.20 -18.29
N ASP A 231 -30.24 -6.49 -17.70
CA ASP A 231 -31.41 -5.59 -17.70
C ASP A 231 -31.10 -4.27 -16.97
N LYS A 232 -30.27 -4.33 -15.91
CA LYS A 232 -29.75 -3.17 -15.17
C LYS A 232 -28.50 -2.53 -15.81
N ASN A 233 -28.12 -2.95 -17.02
CA ASN A 233 -26.95 -2.44 -17.76
C ASN A 233 -25.64 -2.51 -16.95
N VAL A 234 -25.44 -3.58 -16.17
CA VAL A 234 -24.22 -3.81 -15.39
C VAL A 234 -23.18 -4.50 -16.26
N ASN A 235 -22.29 -3.71 -16.86
CA ASN A 235 -21.23 -4.21 -17.75
C ASN A 235 -19.93 -4.57 -17.02
N LYS A 236 -19.78 -4.12 -15.77
CA LYS A 236 -18.59 -4.34 -14.93
C LYS A 236 -19.03 -4.63 -13.50
N THR A 237 -18.26 -5.47 -12.82
CA THR A 237 -18.42 -5.73 -11.39
C THR A 237 -17.10 -5.40 -10.65
N PRO A 238 -17.15 -4.93 -9.40
CA PRO A 238 -18.36 -4.62 -8.67
C PRO A 238 -19.05 -3.36 -9.21
N THR A 239 -20.36 -3.26 -9.05
CA THR A 239 -21.13 -2.04 -9.32
C THR A 239 -22.13 -1.85 -8.19
N PHE A 240 -22.24 -0.62 -7.69
CA PHE A 240 -23.21 -0.24 -6.67
C PHE A 240 -24.26 0.64 -7.32
N ILE A 241 -25.53 0.27 -7.15
CA ILE A 241 -26.66 1.05 -7.64
C ILE A 241 -27.49 1.46 -6.43
N LEU A 242 -27.82 2.75 -6.34
CA LEU A 242 -28.77 3.27 -5.37
C LEU A 242 -30.15 3.26 -6.01
N GLU A 243 -30.99 2.32 -5.58
CA GLU A 243 -32.31 2.08 -6.15
C GLU A 243 -33.43 2.08 -5.09
N PRO A 244 -33.74 3.24 -4.48
CA PRO A 244 -34.88 3.37 -3.59
C PRO A 244 -36.16 3.01 -4.36
N GLU A 245 -36.95 2.09 -3.80
CA GLU A 245 -38.21 1.60 -4.42
C GLU A 245 -38.03 0.98 -5.82
N GLY A 246 -36.80 0.59 -6.20
CA GLY A 246 -36.48 -0.09 -7.45
C GLY A 246 -36.12 0.81 -8.63
N GLU A 247 -36.16 2.13 -8.45
CA GLU A 247 -35.72 3.11 -9.46
C GLU A 247 -34.27 3.54 -9.23
N GLU A 248 -33.42 3.34 -10.24
CA GLU A 248 -32.01 3.75 -10.17
C GLU A 248 -31.89 5.28 -10.13
N THR A 249 -31.25 5.79 -9.07
CA THR A 249 -31.01 7.23 -8.87
C THR A 249 -29.53 7.59 -9.06
N LYS A 250 -28.63 6.69 -8.67
CA LYS A 250 -27.18 6.87 -8.74
C LYS A 250 -26.46 5.53 -8.89
N ARG A 251 -25.25 5.58 -9.43
CA ARG A 251 -24.38 4.42 -9.66
C ARG A 251 -22.91 4.73 -9.36
N LEU A 252 -22.20 3.73 -8.83
CA LEU A 252 -20.74 3.69 -8.76
C LEU A 252 -20.22 2.40 -9.39
N GLU A 253 -19.17 2.50 -10.20
CA GLU A 253 -18.54 1.35 -10.85
C GLU A 253 -17.14 1.03 -10.30
N GLY A 254 -16.90 -0.25 -10.12
CA GLY A 254 -15.68 -0.86 -9.61
C GLY A 254 -15.46 -0.68 -8.11
N LEU A 255 -14.27 -1.08 -7.64
CA LEU A 255 -13.92 -1.10 -6.22
C LEU A 255 -14.08 0.30 -5.61
N GLN A 256 -14.74 0.37 -4.46
CA GLN A 256 -14.99 1.60 -3.70
C GLN A 256 -14.37 1.50 -2.30
N GLN A 257 -13.73 2.58 -1.87
CA GLN A 257 -13.42 2.79 -0.45
C GLN A 257 -14.71 3.01 0.34
N LEU A 258 -14.66 2.71 1.64
CA LEU A 258 -15.87 2.77 2.49
C LEU A 258 -16.41 4.20 2.64
N ASN A 259 -15.53 5.21 2.73
CA ASN A 259 -15.93 6.63 2.77
C ASN A 259 -16.71 7.03 1.51
N ASN A 260 -16.24 6.62 0.33
CA ASN A 260 -16.94 6.92 -0.93
C ASN A 260 -18.33 6.26 -0.99
N LEU A 261 -18.48 5.04 -0.45
CA LEU A 261 -19.79 4.39 -0.32
C LEU A 261 -20.70 5.09 0.71
N ALA A 262 -20.12 5.56 1.81
CA ALA A 262 -20.81 6.33 2.84
C ALA A 262 -21.36 7.64 2.28
N ASP A 263 -20.55 8.41 1.57
CA ASP A 263 -20.96 9.65 0.91
C ASP A 263 -21.98 9.40 -0.20
N PHE A 264 -21.82 8.31 -0.96
CA PHE A 264 -22.74 7.90 -2.02
C PHE A 264 -24.16 7.65 -1.52
N ALA A 265 -24.29 6.95 -0.39
CA ALA A 265 -25.57 6.58 0.20
C ALA A 265 -26.05 7.53 1.31
N ASN A 266 -25.22 8.51 1.68
CA ASN A 266 -25.41 9.36 2.85
C ASN A 266 -25.63 8.54 4.14
N CYS A 267 -24.68 7.64 4.43
CA CYS A 267 -24.67 6.74 5.57
C CYS A 267 -23.45 7.01 6.47
N PRO A 268 -23.60 6.94 7.81
CA PRO A 268 -22.45 7.01 8.71
C PRO A 268 -21.59 5.74 8.60
N LEU A 269 -20.27 5.91 8.67
CA LEU A 269 -19.29 4.82 8.66
C LEU A 269 -18.85 4.43 10.08
#